data_AF-A0A7Y4RDP3-F1
#
_entry.id   AF-A0A7Y4RDP3-F1
#
_cell.length_a   1.000
_cell.length_b   1.000
_cell.length_c   1.000
_cell.angle_alpha   90.00
_cell.angle_beta   90.00
_cell.angle_gamma   90.00
#
_symmetry.space_group_name_H-M   'P 1'
#
loop_
_entity.id
_entity.type
_entity.pdbx_description
1 polymer ?
#
loop_
_entity_poly.entity_id
_entity_poly.type
_entity_poly.pdbx_seq_one_letter_code
_entity_poly.pdbx_strand_id
1 'polypeptide(L)'
;MGKRKPKLTKTSEKPERTMFVIMPFTSTQTRNSAQLTAFFDNQIKKPVEKGKFKSIYRVRRSDETFDINAQIIKDLFNADIVLCDLSGTEANPNVMYELGIRLAFSNKPVILIREAHANNKRIFDIGDFYVQDYDPFNYAALTEHIRMKLTRFENSVEQYSSPVLKIIGEDRPLLQKLSAERAGHLLETLRVSLYGTLRLFCGKVDAFLRTNSKIKNFGDTPEGTLRAVEKNLSKLKSLSWKGFSFHLGSQPALDQYLATRYLNRST
;
A
#
# COMPACT_ATOMS: atom_id res chain seq x y z
N MET A 1 -39.84 7.70 35.91
CA MET A 1 -39.17 6.46 35.48
C MET A 1 -38.46 6.67 34.14
N GLY A 2 -37.12 6.53 34.17
CA GLY A 2 -36.20 6.17 33.08
C GLY A 2 -36.34 6.76 31.67
N LYS A 3 -35.70 7.90 31.39
CA LYS A 3 -35.25 8.21 30.01
C LYS A 3 -33.97 7.41 29.72
N ARG A 4 -34.08 6.39 28.87
CA ARG A 4 -32.94 5.58 28.38
C ARG A 4 -31.95 6.49 27.63
N LYS A 5 -30.70 6.52 28.10
CA LYS A 5 -29.56 7.10 27.36
C LYS A 5 -29.30 6.23 26.11
N PRO A 6 -28.99 6.82 24.93
CA PRO A 6 -28.60 6.05 23.77
C PRO A 6 -27.26 5.35 24.05
N LYS A 7 -27.23 4.01 23.88
CA LYS A 7 -25.98 3.24 23.82
C LYS A 7 -25.23 3.66 22.55
N LEU A 8 -24.05 4.26 22.70
CA LEU A 8 -23.10 4.39 21.59
C LEU A 8 -22.73 2.97 21.15
N THR A 9 -23.19 2.61 19.96
CA THR A 9 -22.84 1.40 19.23
C THR A 9 -21.37 1.47 18.82
N LYS A 10 -20.62 0.42 19.18
CA LYS A 10 -19.22 0.16 18.77
C LYS A 10 -19.09 0.33 17.26
N THR A 11 -18.32 1.33 16.84
CA THR A 11 -17.87 1.49 15.46
C THR A 11 -16.71 0.53 15.21
N SER A 12 -16.80 -0.20 14.09
CA SER A 12 -15.84 -1.18 13.58
C SER A 12 -14.39 -0.66 13.61
N GLU A 13 -13.50 -1.35 14.33
CA GLU A 13 -12.07 -1.06 14.41
C GLU A 13 -11.41 -1.22 13.04
N LYS A 14 -10.90 -0.11 12.50
CA LYS A 14 -10.00 -0.07 11.36
C LYS A 14 -8.69 -0.77 11.80
N PRO A 15 -7.99 -1.54 10.94
CA PRO A 15 -6.72 -2.14 11.32
C PRO A 15 -5.73 -1.04 11.76
N GLU A 16 -5.11 -1.23 12.92
CA GLU A 16 -4.11 -0.31 13.47
C GLU A 16 -2.94 -0.19 12.49
N ARG A 17 -2.61 1.04 12.07
CA ARG A 17 -1.43 1.32 11.25
C ARG A 17 -0.18 1.06 12.08
N THR A 18 0.91 0.65 11.44
CA THR A 18 2.17 0.38 12.14
C THR A 18 3.19 1.49 11.90
N MET A 19 3.74 2.03 12.99
CA MET A 19 4.98 2.81 12.98
C MET A 19 6.13 1.89 13.38
N PHE A 20 7.12 1.73 12.48
CA PHE A 20 8.34 0.99 12.79
C PHE A 20 9.48 1.96 13.08
N VAL A 21 10.18 1.74 14.18
CA VAL A 21 11.28 2.58 14.66
C VAL A 21 12.59 1.88 14.39
N ILE A 22 13.40 2.48 13.52
CA ILE A 22 14.78 2.09 13.25
C ILE A 22 15.66 2.88 14.23
N MET A 23 16.39 2.18 15.10
CA MET A 23 17.31 2.81 16.04
C MET A 23 18.38 1.81 16.51
N PRO A 24 19.52 2.27 17.04
CA PRO A 24 20.51 1.38 17.65
C PRO A 24 19.88 0.53 18.77
N PHE A 25 20.25 -0.75 18.83
CA PHE A 25 19.67 -1.71 19.79
C PHE A 25 20.53 -1.92 21.04
N THR A 26 21.80 -2.32 20.86
CA THR A 26 22.70 -2.70 21.96
C THR A 26 23.26 -1.49 22.69
N SER A 27 23.96 -0.64 21.96
CA SER A 27 24.56 0.58 22.47
C SER A 27 24.92 1.51 21.32
N THR A 28 25.10 2.76 21.69
CA THR A 28 25.83 3.75 20.91
C THR A 28 27.02 4.21 21.75
N GLN A 29 27.87 5.04 21.16
CA GLN A 29 29.00 5.64 21.90
C GLN A 29 28.53 6.54 23.05
N THR A 30 27.28 7.01 23.03
CA THR A 30 26.72 7.95 24.01
C THR A 30 25.61 7.36 24.89
N ARG A 31 24.96 6.27 24.45
CA ARG A 31 23.79 5.66 25.11
C ARG A 31 23.93 4.14 25.23
N ASN A 32 23.68 3.59 26.40
CA ASN A 32 23.58 2.15 26.62
C ASN A 32 22.17 1.61 26.26
N SER A 33 21.99 0.29 26.26
CA SER A 33 20.72 -0.37 25.93
C SER A 33 19.53 0.12 26.79
N ALA A 34 19.75 0.36 28.08
CA ALA A 34 18.70 0.84 28.98
C ALA A 34 18.25 2.26 28.61
N GLN A 35 19.20 3.15 28.29
CA GLN A 35 18.91 4.50 27.81
C GLN A 35 18.19 4.50 26.46
N LEU A 36 18.60 3.64 25.53
CA LEU A 36 17.94 3.46 24.23
C LEU A 36 16.50 2.95 24.40
N THR A 37 16.29 1.99 25.30
CA THR A 37 14.96 1.47 25.63
C THR A 37 14.09 2.53 26.28
N ALA A 38 14.63 3.26 27.25
CA ALA A 38 13.92 4.36 27.89
C ALA A 38 13.55 5.47 26.89
N PHE A 39 14.44 5.80 25.95
CA PHE A 39 14.18 6.76 24.89
C PHE A 39 13.02 6.29 23.99
N PHE A 40 13.10 5.06 23.47
CA PHE A 40 12.03 4.47 22.66
C PHE A 40 10.68 4.49 23.39
N ASP A 41 10.63 3.96 24.60
CA ASP A 41 9.38 3.82 25.34
C ASP A 41 8.78 5.18 25.73
N ASN A 42 9.62 6.10 26.23
CA ASN A 42 9.12 7.34 26.81
C ASN A 42 8.93 8.46 25.79
N GLN A 43 9.77 8.52 24.76
CA GLN A 43 9.81 9.66 23.83
C GLN A 43 9.16 9.35 22.47
N ILE A 44 9.05 8.07 22.10
CA ILE A 44 8.46 7.68 20.80
C ILE A 44 7.16 6.91 21.01
N LYS A 45 7.21 5.76 21.69
CA LYS A 45 6.07 4.85 21.83
C LYS A 45 4.95 5.46 22.68
N LYS A 46 5.21 5.83 23.93
CA LYS A 46 4.17 6.41 24.81
C LYS A 46 3.51 7.66 24.21
N PRO A 47 4.23 8.61 23.58
CA PRO A 47 3.60 9.81 23.04
C PRO A 47 2.71 9.57 21.81
N VAL A 48 2.97 8.51 21.04
CA VAL A 48 2.18 8.10 19.87
C VAL A 48 1.04 7.15 20.26
N GLU A 49 1.29 6.15 21.10
CA GLU A 49 0.27 5.20 21.57
C GLU A 49 -0.63 5.76 22.69
N LYS A 50 -0.49 7.05 23.01
CA LYS A 50 -1.39 7.80 23.89
C LYS A 50 -1.98 9.02 23.17
N GLY A 51 -3.09 9.53 23.69
CA GLY A 51 -3.77 10.68 23.10
C GLY A 51 -4.42 10.34 21.76
N LYS A 52 -4.40 11.31 20.83
CA LYS A 52 -5.19 11.25 19.58
C LYS A 52 -4.77 10.15 18.59
N PHE A 53 -3.57 9.60 18.72
CA PHE A 53 -3.04 8.57 17.81
C PHE A 53 -3.15 7.14 18.37
N LYS A 54 -3.63 6.97 19.61
CA LYS A 54 -3.70 5.67 20.30
C LYS A 54 -4.44 4.60 19.49
N SER A 55 -5.55 4.96 18.82
CA SER A 55 -6.35 4.04 18.01
C SER A 55 -5.96 4.04 16.54
N ILE A 56 -4.84 4.68 16.19
CA ILE A 56 -4.38 4.84 14.80
C ILE A 56 -3.08 4.08 14.61
N TYR A 57 -2.12 4.24 15.51
CA TYR A 57 -0.77 3.71 15.36
C TYR A 57 -0.40 2.72 16.45
N ARG A 58 0.19 1.60 16.04
CA ARG A 58 0.98 0.71 16.87
C ARG A 58 2.47 0.96 16.60
N VAL A 59 3.24 1.22 17.65
CA VAL A 59 4.68 1.52 17.53
C VAL A 59 5.50 0.29 17.88
N ARG A 60 6.39 -0.11 16.97
CA ARG A 60 7.29 -1.26 17.10
C ARG A 60 8.72 -0.85 16.76
N ARG A 61 9.69 -1.58 17.29
CA ARG A 61 11.10 -1.57 16.88
C ARG A 61 11.57 -3.02 16.78
N SER A 62 12.72 -3.26 16.17
CA SER A 62 13.37 -4.57 16.21
C SER A 62 13.74 -4.95 17.64
N ASP A 63 13.49 -6.20 18.02
CA ASP A 63 13.99 -6.83 19.25
C ASP A 63 15.15 -7.80 18.91
N GLU A 64 16.15 -7.91 19.79
CA GLU A 64 17.25 -8.88 19.66
C GLU A 64 16.70 -10.32 19.64
N THR A 65 16.51 -10.91 18.45
CA THR A 65 16.09 -12.32 18.33
C THR A 65 16.66 -12.97 17.07
N PHE A 66 17.23 -14.16 17.18
CA PHE A 66 18.09 -14.89 16.21
C PHE A 66 17.73 -14.96 14.71
N ASP A 67 16.53 -14.53 14.26
CA ASP A 67 16.08 -14.61 12.85
C ASP A 67 15.81 -13.22 12.24
N ILE A 68 16.64 -12.25 12.64
CA ILE A 68 16.45 -10.80 12.49
C ILE A 68 16.14 -10.37 11.04
N ASN A 69 16.87 -10.89 10.05
CA ASN A 69 16.88 -10.27 8.72
C ASN A 69 15.54 -10.38 7.98
N ALA A 70 14.90 -11.55 7.95
CA ALA A 70 13.65 -11.73 7.20
C ALA A 70 12.48 -11.00 7.86
N GLN A 71 12.39 -11.03 9.19
CA GLN A 71 11.32 -10.36 9.93
C GLN A 71 11.47 -8.84 9.85
N ILE A 72 12.68 -8.29 10.02
CA ILE A 72 12.91 -6.85 9.87
C ILE A 72 12.53 -6.37 8.46
N ILE A 73 12.92 -7.10 7.41
CA ILE A 73 12.53 -6.72 6.04
C ILE A 73 11.00 -6.71 5.90
N LYS A 74 10.30 -7.71 6.44
CA LYS A 74 8.82 -7.76 6.44
C LYS A 74 8.21 -6.60 7.24
N ASP A 75 8.77 -6.27 8.39
CA ASP A 75 8.28 -5.19 9.24
C ASP A 75 8.48 -3.83 8.57
N LEU A 76 9.65 -3.58 7.98
CA LEU A 76 9.94 -2.38 7.18
C LEU A 76 9.03 -2.27 5.95
N PHE A 77 8.70 -3.41 5.32
CA PHE A 77 7.77 -3.50 4.20
C PHE A 77 6.34 -3.14 4.59
N ASN A 78 5.87 -3.74 5.68
CA ASN A 78 4.49 -3.60 6.12
C ASN A 78 4.24 -2.26 6.83
N ALA A 79 5.23 -1.70 7.53
CA ALA A 79 5.09 -0.45 8.27
C ALA A 79 4.52 0.69 7.42
N ASP A 80 3.44 1.31 7.91
CA ASP A 80 2.80 2.47 7.30
C ASP A 80 3.70 3.70 7.36
N ILE A 81 4.47 3.82 8.44
CA ILE A 81 5.46 4.87 8.62
C ILE A 81 6.72 4.30 9.29
N VAL A 82 7.87 4.86 8.94
CA VAL A 82 9.13 4.58 9.62
C VAL A 82 9.62 5.85 10.31
N LEU A 83 10.11 5.71 11.53
CA LEU A 83 10.90 6.73 12.21
C LEU A 83 12.31 6.20 12.41
N CYS A 84 13.32 6.92 11.95
CA CYS A 84 14.71 6.48 11.97
C CYS A 84 15.55 7.43 12.82
N ASP A 85 16.16 6.91 13.89
CA ASP A 85 17.10 7.62 14.74
C ASP A 85 18.53 7.45 14.22
N LEU A 86 19.05 8.51 13.60
CA LEU A 86 20.41 8.60 13.04
C LEU A 86 21.45 9.08 14.06
N SER A 87 21.09 9.14 15.34
CA SER A 87 21.95 9.65 16.40
C SER A 87 23.12 8.71 16.69
N GLY A 88 24.30 9.30 16.81
CA GLY A 88 25.54 8.58 17.08
C GLY A 88 26.72 9.32 16.49
N THR A 89 27.83 9.26 17.22
CA THR A 89 29.13 9.77 16.78
C THR A 89 29.56 9.17 15.43
N GLU A 90 29.23 7.89 15.21
CA GLU A 90 29.36 7.20 13.92
C GLU A 90 28.01 6.62 13.50
N ALA A 91 27.84 6.41 12.18
CA ALA A 91 26.65 5.78 11.63
C ALA A 91 26.54 4.33 12.11
N ASN A 92 25.40 3.97 12.72
CA ASN A 92 25.17 2.59 13.13
C ASN A 92 24.89 1.71 11.89
N PRO A 93 25.64 0.62 11.66
CA PRO A 93 25.48 -0.21 10.46
C PRO A 93 24.07 -0.80 10.29
N ASN A 94 23.42 -1.22 11.38
CA ASN A 94 22.07 -1.79 11.33
C ASN A 94 21.03 -0.73 10.94
N VAL A 95 21.14 0.47 11.53
CA VAL A 95 20.28 1.61 11.19
C VAL A 95 20.40 1.97 9.71
N MET A 96 21.64 2.03 9.19
CA MET A 96 21.90 2.33 7.78
C MET A 96 21.36 1.25 6.85
N TYR A 97 21.54 -0.02 7.22
CA TYR A 97 21.00 -1.16 6.46
C TYR A 97 19.47 -1.10 6.38
N GLU A 98 18.79 -0.97 7.51
CA GLU A 98 17.31 -0.92 7.57
C GLU A 98 16.74 0.30 6.83
N LEU A 99 17.36 1.47 7.01
CA LEU A 99 16.95 2.68 6.31
C LEU A 99 17.13 2.52 4.79
N GLY A 100 18.28 1.97 4.35
CA GLY A 100 18.55 1.71 2.95
C GLY A 100 17.50 0.80 2.31
N ILE A 101 17.16 -0.31 2.98
CA ILE A 101 16.12 -1.24 2.51
C ILE A 101 14.79 -0.48 2.43
N ARG A 102 14.34 0.20 3.50
CA ARG A 102 13.07 0.97 3.52
C ARG A 102 12.96 1.95 2.35
N LEU A 103 14.02 2.72 2.08
CA LEU A 103 14.03 3.71 1.01
C LEU A 103 13.95 3.07 -0.37
N ALA A 104 14.57 1.89 -0.55
CA ALA A 104 14.68 1.21 -1.83
C ALA A 104 13.36 0.57 -2.33
N PHE A 105 12.47 0.10 -1.46
CA PHE A 105 11.26 -0.63 -1.88
C PHE A 105 9.93 0.08 -1.52
N SER A 106 9.95 1.12 -0.68
CA SER A 106 8.72 1.74 -0.18
C SER A 106 8.65 3.24 -0.45
N ASN A 107 7.51 3.70 -0.96
CA ASN A 107 7.16 5.12 -1.03
C ASN A 107 6.31 5.59 0.15
N LYS A 108 6.26 4.79 1.23
CA LYS A 108 5.56 5.16 2.47
C LYS A 108 6.45 6.08 3.33
N PRO A 109 5.87 6.96 4.15
CA PRO A 109 6.62 7.97 4.90
C PRO A 109 7.79 7.46 5.75
N VAL A 110 8.85 8.27 5.79
CA VAL A 110 10.01 8.11 6.68
C VAL A 110 10.25 9.46 7.39
N ILE A 111 10.39 9.42 8.71
CA ILE A 111 10.79 10.56 9.54
C ILE A 111 12.21 10.30 10.02
N LEU A 112 13.14 11.20 9.74
CA LEU A 112 14.52 11.11 10.20
C LEU A 112 14.73 12.06 11.37
N ILE A 113 15.30 11.54 12.45
CA ILE A 113 15.66 12.33 13.63
C ILE A 113 17.12 12.09 13.99
N ARG A 114 17.73 13.07 14.66
CA ARG A 114 19.10 12.97 15.14
C ARG A 114 19.32 13.84 16.37
N GLU A 115 20.15 13.40 17.28
CA GLU A 115 20.55 14.15 18.45
C GLU A 115 21.36 15.39 18.04
N ALA A 116 21.06 16.55 18.62
CA ALA A 116 21.80 17.78 18.41
C ALA A 116 23.11 17.71 19.21
N HIS A 117 24.14 17.10 18.62
CA HIS A 117 25.44 16.92 19.25
C HIS A 117 26.58 17.24 18.26
N ALA A 118 27.60 17.98 18.72
CA ALA A 118 28.71 18.43 17.87
C ALA A 118 29.49 17.28 17.22
N ASN A 119 29.54 16.12 17.88
CA ASN A 119 30.24 14.93 17.37
C ASN A 119 29.38 14.04 16.47
N ASN A 120 28.09 14.34 16.25
CA ASN A 120 27.28 13.56 15.32
C ASN A 120 27.73 13.85 13.88
N LYS A 121 28.43 12.88 13.29
CA LYS A 121 28.94 13.02 11.93
C LYS A 121 27.81 13.09 10.90
N ARG A 122 28.02 13.93 9.88
CA ARG A 122 27.17 13.92 8.69
C ARG A 122 27.39 12.61 7.94
N ILE A 123 26.29 11.95 7.58
CA ILE A 123 26.30 10.76 6.72
C ILE A 123 26.16 11.23 5.28
N PHE A 124 27.23 11.12 4.49
CA PHE A 124 27.33 11.74 3.17
C PHE A 124 26.19 11.35 2.22
N ASP A 125 25.91 10.05 2.07
CA ASP A 125 24.94 9.52 1.10
C ASP A 125 23.48 9.91 1.36
N ILE A 126 23.15 10.27 2.61
CA ILE A 126 21.82 10.74 3.01
C ILE A 126 21.83 12.20 3.47
N GLY A 127 22.93 12.92 3.17
CA GLY A 127 23.21 14.24 3.70
C GLY A 127 22.27 15.33 3.21
N ASP A 128 21.50 15.07 2.16
CA ASP A 128 20.48 15.99 1.60
C ASP A 128 19.07 15.67 2.11
N PHE A 129 18.91 14.57 2.87
CA PHE A 129 17.61 14.26 3.48
C PHE A 129 17.38 15.21 4.64
N TYR A 130 16.14 15.67 4.77
CA TYR A 130 15.76 16.44 5.94
C TYR A 130 15.78 15.55 7.19
N VAL A 131 16.61 15.93 8.16
CA VAL A 131 16.72 15.29 9.47
C VAL A 131 16.36 16.32 10.53
N GLN A 132 15.42 15.97 11.42
CA GLN A 132 15.08 16.82 12.56
C GLN A 132 16.08 16.58 13.69
N ASP A 133 16.89 17.59 13.98
CA ASP A 133 17.75 17.57 15.17
C ASP A 133 16.91 17.74 16.45
N TYR A 134 17.25 17.03 17.52
CA TYR A 134 16.59 17.12 18.82
C TYR A 134 17.57 17.27 19.99
N ASP A 135 17.16 18.00 21.03
CA ASP A 135 17.92 18.13 22.27
C ASP A 135 17.82 16.83 23.10
N PRO A 136 18.94 16.13 23.38
CA PRO A 136 18.94 14.91 24.19
C PRO A 136 18.56 15.16 25.67
N PHE A 137 18.56 16.41 26.10
CA PHE A 137 18.15 16.81 27.45
C PHE A 137 16.70 17.33 27.50
N ASN A 138 16.08 17.60 26.34
CA ASN A 138 14.70 18.08 26.26
C ASN A 138 13.95 17.56 25.01
N TYR A 139 13.18 16.49 25.20
CA TYR A 139 12.44 15.82 24.13
C TYR A 139 11.08 16.42 23.79
N ALA A 140 10.69 17.56 24.40
CA ALA A 140 9.38 18.16 24.15
C ALA A 140 9.20 18.54 22.67
N ALA A 141 10.22 19.17 22.09
CA ALA A 141 10.23 19.56 20.68
C ALA A 141 10.22 18.34 19.74
N LEU A 142 10.97 17.29 20.07
CA LEU A 142 10.96 16.02 19.32
C LEU A 142 9.57 15.39 19.30
N THR A 143 8.95 15.30 20.49
CA THR A 143 7.62 14.71 20.64
C THR A 143 6.58 15.46 19.83
N GLU A 144 6.62 16.80 19.87
CA GLU A 144 5.70 17.62 19.11
C GLU A 144 5.97 17.51 17.60
N HIS A 145 7.23 17.47 17.18
CA HIS A 145 7.59 17.24 15.78
C HIS A 145 7.00 15.92 15.24
N ILE A 146 7.19 14.81 15.96
CA ILE A 146 6.65 13.50 15.56
C ILE A 146 5.12 13.57 15.40
N ARG A 147 4.43 14.16 16.39
CA ARG A 147 2.96 14.30 16.38
C ARG A 147 2.48 15.20 15.23
N MET A 148 3.21 16.27 14.96
CA MET A 148 2.93 17.19 13.87
C MET A 148 3.08 16.49 12.52
N LYS A 149 4.18 15.76 12.28
CA LYS A 149 4.38 14.94 11.07
C LYS A 149 3.27 13.92 10.87
N LEU A 150 2.93 13.16 11.91
CA LEU A 150 1.84 12.20 11.87
C LEU A 150 0.51 12.85 11.50
N THR A 151 0.19 14.00 12.11
CA THR A 151 -1.04 14.75 11.79
C THR A 151 -1.05 15.17 10.32
N ARG A 152 0.07 15.66 9.79
CA ARG A 152 0.19 16.10 8.40
C ARG A 152 0.07 14.96 7.40
N PHE A 153 0.64 13.79 7.71
CA PHE A 153 0.49 12.58 6.89
C PHE A 153 -0.94 12.06 6.92
N GLU A 154 -1.59 11.98 8.09
CA GLU A 154 -2.99 11.56 8.21
C GLU A 154 -3.95 12.47 7.43
N ASN A 155 -3.73 13.78 7.51
CA ASN A 155 -4.56 14.76 6.82
C ASN A 155 -4.15 14.98 5.36
N SER A 156 -3.17 14.23 4.84
CA SER A 156 -2.64 14.39 3.48
C SER A 156 -2.16 15.81 3.14
N VAL A 157 -1.82 16.61 4.18
CA VAL A 157 -1.23 17.96 4.05
C VAL A 157 0.23 17.86 3.63
N GLU A 158 0.89 16.78 4.03
CA GLU A 158 2.25 16.49 3.62
C GLU A 158 2.30 15.17 2.85
N GLN A 159 2.90 15.23 1.66
CA GLN A 159 3.16 14.06 0.85
C GLN A 159 4.64 13.69 0.99
N TYR A 160 4.90 12.43 1.30
CA TYR A 160 6.25 11.89 1.30
C TYR A 160 6.58 11.36 -0.09
N SER A 161 7.79 11.67 -0.57
CA SER A 161 8.36 11.09 -1.77
C SER A 161 9.69 10.46 -1.37
N SER A 162 9.83 9.15 -1.60
CA SER A 162 11.08 8.46 -1.31
C SER A 162 12.19 9.02 -2.20
N PRO A 163 13.33 9.45 -1.64
CA PRO A 163 14.44 9.99 -2.42
C PRO A 163 15.06 8.96 -3.37
N VAL A 164 14.94 7.67 -3.07
CA VAL A 164 15.45 6.58 -3.92
C VAL A 164 14.41 6.19 -4.97
N LEU A 165 13.18 5.91 -4.56
CA LEU A 165 12.13 5.51 -5.50
C LEU A 165 11.65 6.65 -6.39
N LYS A 166 11.83 7.92 -6.01
CA LYS A 166 11.58 9.03 -6.91
C LYS A 166 12.50 8.94 -8.12
N ILE A 167 13.77 8.63 -7.93
CA ILE A 167 14.74 8.49 -9.03
C ILE A 167 14.46 7.21 -9.83
N ILE A 168 14.25 6.08 -9.16
CA ILE A 168 13.93 4.79 -9.82
C ILE A 168 12.56 4.85 -10.52
N GLY A 169 11.62 5.61 -9.95
CA GLY A 169 10.22 5.72 -10.37
C GLY A 169 9.93 6.87 -11.33
N GLU A 170 10.76 7.92 -11.39
CA GLU A 170 10.83 8.89 -12.51
C GLU A 170 11.04 8.14 -13.83
N ASP A 171 11.64 6.96 -13.74
CA ASP A 171 11.82 6.04 -14.84
C ASP A 171 10.59 5.17 -15.16
N ARG A 172 9.43 5.21 -14.46
CA ARG A 172 8.23 4.43 -14.88
C ARG A 172 6.88 5.04 -14.54
N PRO A 173 6.05 5.18 -15.58
CA PRO A 173 4.79 4.43 -15.65
C PRO A 173 4.92 3.22 -16.57
N LEU A 174 4.57 2.02 -16.09
CA LEU A 174 4.60 0.74 -16.82
C LEU A 174 3.87 0.75 -18.19
N LEU A 175 2.92 1.67 -18.39
CA LEU A 175 2.21 1.84 -19.66
C LEU A 175 3.00 2.65 -20.70
N GLN A 176 3.99 3.45 -20.29
CA GLN A 176 4.86 4.22 -21.20
C GLN A 176 6.16 3.47 -21.58
N LYS A 177 6.53 2.40 -20.86
CA LYS A 177 7.73 1.58 -21.16
C LYS A 177 7.51 0.39 -22.08
N LEU A 178 6.30 0.18 -22.59
CA LEU A 178 6.10 -0.76 -23.69
C LEU A 178 6.61 -0.06 -24.95
N SER A 179 7.57 -0.65 -25.67
CA SER A 179 7.82 -0.22 -27.06
C SER A 179 6.48 -0.23 -27.81
N ALA A 180 6.30 0.64 -28.81
CA ALA A 180 5.05 0.71 -29.57
C ALA A 180 4.58 -0.69 -30.03
N GLU A 181 5.53 -1.54 -30.39
CA GLU A 181 5.34 -2.96 -30.71
C GLU A 181 4.78 -3.78 -29.54
N ARG A 182 5.38 -3.71 -28.34
CA ARG A 182 4.89 -4.46 -27.16
C ARG A 182 3.56 -3.92 -26.64
N ALA A 183 3.33 -2.61 -26.76
CA ALA A 183 2.04 -1.99 -26.43
C ALA A 183 0.96 -2.49 -27.40
N GLY A 184 1.29 -2.53 -28.70
CA GLY A 184 0.44 -3.13 -29.73
C GLY A 184 0.11 -4.59 -29.42
N HIS A 185 1.11 -5.42 -29.10
CA HIS A 185 0.87 -6.82 -28.75
C HIS A 185 -0.01 -7.01 -27.51
N LEU A 186 0.19 -6.21 -26.46
CA LEU A 186 -0.65 -6.27 -25.26
C LEU A 186 -2.09 -5.86 -25.58
N LEU A 187 -2.27 -4.76 -26.32
CA LEU A 187 -3.59 -4.28 -26.74
C LEU A 187 -4.30 -5.31 -27.62
N GLU A 188 -3.60 -5.94 -28.57
CA GLU A 188 -4.15 -7.00 -29.40
C GLU A 188 -4.51 -8.25 -28.58
N THR A 189 -3.67 -8.64 -27.63
CA THR A 189 -3.96 -9.79 -26.77
C THR A 189 -5.21 -9.55 -25.93
N LEU A 190 -5.35 -8.35 -25.34
CA LEU A 190 -6.54 -7.94 -24.60
C LEU A 190 -7.77 -7.88 -25.51
N ARG A 191 -7.64 -7.29 -26.71
CA ARG A 191 -8.72 -7.19 -27.69
C ARG A 191 -9.22 -8.57 -28.10
N VAL A 192 -8.34 -9.50 -28.43
CA VAL A 192 -8.70 -10.87 -28.83
C VAL A 192 -9.38 -11.62 -27.69
N SER A 193 -8.86 -11.51 -26.46
CA SER A 193 -9.45 -12.16 -25.28
C SER A 193 -10.86 -11.63 -24.95
N LEU A 194 -11.01 -10.30 -24.95
CA LEU A 194 -12.28 -9.64 -24.70
C LEU A 194 -13.30 -9.98 -25.80
N TYR A 195 -12.89 -9.89 -27.06
CA TYR A 195 -13.75 -10.19 -28.20
C TYR A 195 -14.19 -11.66 -28.21
N GLY A 196 -13.30 -12.61 -27.93
CA GLY A 196 -13.63 -14.03 -27.82
C GLY A 196 -14.65 -14.30 -26.71
N THR A 197 -14.49 -13.64 -25.56
CA THR A 197 -15.42 -13.75 -24.44
C THR A 197 -16.80 -13.18 -24.78
N LEU A 198 -16.84 -12.01 -25.43
CA LEU A 198 -18.09 -11.42 -25.91
C LEU A 198 -18.77 -12.33 -26.93
N ARG A 199 -18.02 -12.97 -27.83
CA ARG A 199 -18.55 -13.93 -28.81
C ARG A 199 -19.24 -15.12 -28.15
N LEU A 200 -18.61 -15.70 -27.11
CA LEU A 200 -19.19 -16.80 -26.34
C LEU A 200 -20.48 -16.38 -25.62
N PHE A 201 -20.49 -15.19 -25.02
CA PHE A 201 -21.68 -14.62 -24.41
C PHE A 201 -22.81 -14.46 -25.43
N CYS A 202 -22.50 -13.87 -26.59
CA CYS A 202 -23.44 -13.67 -27.69
C CYS A 202 -24.04 -14.99 -28.19
N GLY A 203 -23.21 -16.02 -28.38
CA GLY A 203 -23.68 -17.35 -28.76
C GLY A 203 -24.62 -17.98 -27.72
N LYS A 204 -24.37 -17.76 -26.42
CA LYS A 204 -25.27 -18.22 -25.35
C LYS A 204 -26.60 -17.47 -25.35
N VAL A 205 -26.57 -16.16 -25.60
CA VAL A 205 -27.78 -15.34 -25.77
C VAL A 205 -28.59 -15.83 -26.97
N ASP A 206 -27.97 -16.04 -28.13
CA ASP A 206 -28.65 -16.57 -29.33
C ASP A 206 -29.29 -17.94 -29.06
N ALA A 207 -28.57 -18.86 -28.42
CA ALA A 207 -29.09 -20.18 -28.06
C ALA A 207 -30.31 -20.10 -27.12
N PHE A 208 -30.23 -19.24 -26.09
CA PHE A 208 -31.33 -19.03 -25.16
C PHE A 208 -32.57 -18.45 -25.86
N LEU A 209 -32.37 -17.44 -26.71
CA LEU A 209 -33.47 -16.76 -27.41
C LEU A 209 -34.13 -17.64 -28.46
N ARG A 210 -33.36 -18.46 -29.19
CA ARG A 210 -33.92 -19.48 -30.11
C ARG A 210 -34.85 -20.44 -29.38
N THR A 211 -34.47 -20.84 -28.17
CA THR A 211 -35.23 -21.79 -27.36
C THR A 211 -36.49 -21.16 -26.79
N ASN A 212 -36.43 -19.89 -26.36
CA ASN A 212 -37.46 -19.28 -25.50
C ASN A 212 -38.33 -18.21 -26.17
N SER A 213 -37.99 -17.69 -27.36
CA SER A 213 -38.63 -16.45 -27.87
C SER A 213 -39.14 -16.51 -29.31
N LYS A 214 -39.01 -17.63 -30.04
CA LYS A 214 -39.20 -17.72 -31.51
C LYS A 214 -38.37 -16.73 -32.34
N ILE A 215 -37.56 -15.88 -31.71
CA ILE A 215 -36.65 -14.95 -32.38
C ILE A 215 -35.45 -15.76 -32.89
N LYS A 216 -35.19 -15.66 -34.20
CA LYS A 216 -34.09 -16.37 -34.88
C LYS A 216 -33.02 -15.38 -35.30
N ASN A 217 -31.78 -15.85 -35.38
CA ASN A 217 -30.61 -15.15 -35.94
C ASN A 217 -30.12 -13.93 -35.15
N PHE A 218 -29.73 -14.08 -33.88
CA PHE A 218 -28.88 -13.06 -33.24
C PHE A 218 -27.44 -13.09 -33.73
N GLY A 219 -27.04 -14.20 -34.37
CA GLY A 219 -25.65 -14.41 -34.81
C GLY A 219 -24.76 -14.76 -33.62
N ASP A 220 -23.50 -15.09 -33.90
CA ASP A 220 -22.51 -15.39 -32.88
C ASP A 220 -21.52 -14.25 -32.67
N THR A 221 -21.57 -13.18 -33.47
CA THR A 221 -20.71 -11.99 -33.31
C THR A 221 -21.34 -10.94 -32.39
N PRO A 222 -20.52 -10.14 -31.69
CA PRO A 222 -21.00 -9.04 -30.86
C PRO A 222 -21.86 -8.02 -31.62
N GLU A 223 -21.43 -7.64 -32.83
CA GLU A 223 -22.11 -6.64 -33.65
C GLU A 223 -23.42 -7.18 -34.21
N GLY A 224 -23.44 -8.46 -34.60
CA GLY A 224 -24.65 -9.14 -35.05
C GLY A 224 -25.69 -9.21 -33.92
N THR A 225 -25.22 -9.57 -32.72
CA THR A 225 -26.07 -9.68 -31.53
C THR A 225 -26.64 -8.33 -31.14
N LEU A 226 -25.82 -7.28 -31.12
CA LEU A 226 -26.28 -5.92 -30.81
C LEU A 226 -27.37 -5.46 -31.78
N ARG A 227 -27.14 -5.59 -33.10
CA ARG A 227 -28.14 -5.24 -34.13
C ARG A 227 -29.43 -6.04 -33.98
N ALA A 228 -29.33 -7.32 -33.64
CA ALA A 228 -30.49 -8.18 -33.45
C ALA A 228 -31.27 -7.83 -32.17
N VAL A 229 -30.58 -7.43 -31.09
CA VAL A 229 -31.20 -6.92 -29.86
C VAL A 229 -31.96 -5.64 -30.14
N GLU A 230 -31.34 -4.67 -30.83
CA GLU A 230 -31.97 -3.41 -31.19
C GLU A 230 -33.24 -3.62 -32.04
N LYS A 231 -33.18 -4.49 -33.05
CA LYS A 231 -34.33 -4.82 -33.91
C LYS A 231 -35.48 -5.51 -33.16
N ASN A 232 -35.21 -6.18 -32.05
CA ASN A 232 -36.19 -6.98 -31.32
C ASN A 232 -36.46 -6.43 -29.91
N LEU A 233 -36.11 -5.17 -29.63
CA LEU A 233 -36.13 -4.58 -28.29
C LEU A 233 -37.49 -4.70 -27.59
N SER A 234 -38.59 -4.50 -28.32
CA SER A 234 -39.96 -4.59 -27.79
C SER A 234 -40.32 -6.02 -27.35
N LYS A 235 -39.91 -7.04 -28.10
CA LYS A 235 -40.16 -8.45 -27.79
C LYS A 235 -39.27 -8.96 -26.66
N LEU A 236 -38.03 -8.48 -26.59
CA LEU A 236 -37.07 -8.84 -25.53
C LEU A 236 -37.48 -8.27 -24.17
N LYS A 237 -38.08 -7.07 -24.13
CA LYS A 237 -38.59 -6.45 -22.90
C LYS A 237 -39.66 -7.29 -22.19
N SER A 238 -40.46 -8.04 -22.94
CA SER A 238 -41.49 -8.92 -22.39
C SER A 238 -41.00 -10.35 -22.10
N LEU A 239 -39.75 -10.68 -22.43
CA LEU A 239 -39.21 -12.03 -22.30
C LEU A 239 -38.72 -12.31 -20.88
N SER A 240 -39.07 -13.48 -20.32
CA SER A 240 -38.49 -13.96 -19.07
C SER A 240 -37.09 -14.52 -19.31
N TRP A 241 -36.11 -14.02 -18.55
CA TRP A 241 -34.71 -14.48 -18.58
C TRP A 241 -34.42 -15.61 -17.58
N LYS A 242 -35.47 -16.15 -16.94
CA LYS A 242 -35.33 -17.22 -15.95
C LYS A 242 -34.70 -18.45 -16.60
N GLY A 243 -33.58 -18.92 -16.05
CA GLY A 243 -32.83 -20.07 -16.58
C GLY A 243 -31.69 -19.72 -17.54
N PHE A 244 -31.49 -18.44 -17.89
CA PHE A 244 -30.25 -18.03 -18.55
C PHE A 244 -29.10 -18.02 -17.55
N SER A 245 -28.03 -18.78 -17.84
CA SER A 245 -26.79 -18.75 -17.07
C SER A 245 -25.59 -18.59 -18.02
N PHE A 246 -24.68 -17.73 -17.61
CA PHE A 246 -23.40 -17.55 -18.27
C PHE A 246 -22.31 -17.48 -17.21
N HIS A 247 -21.39 -18.44 -17.25
CA HIS A 247 -20.21 -18.45 -16.40
C HIS A 247 -19.01 -18.09 -17.27
N LEU A 248 -18.31 -17.03 -16.88
CA LEU A 248 -17.01 -16.74 -17.47
C LEU A 248 -16.06 -17.87 -17.03
N GLY A 249 -15.47 -18.59 -18.00
CA GLY A 249 -14.29 -19.40 -17.71
C GLY A 249 -13.11 -18.51 -17.34
N SER A 250 -12.03 -19.10 -16.82
CA SER A 250 -10.78 -18.39 -16.59
C SER A 250 -10.38 -17.64 -17.86
N GLN A 251 -9.96 -16.38 -17.70
CA GLN A 251 -9.37 -15.60 -18.79
C GLN A 251 -7.87 -15.64 -18.56
N PRO A 252 -7.10 -16.57 -19.17
CA PRO A 252 -5.72 -16.80 -18.77
C PRO A 252 -4.86 -15.54 -18.83
N ALA A 253 -5.09 -14.65 -19.80
CA ALA A 253 -4.37 -13.38 -19.91
C ALA A 253 -4.75 -12.37 -18.82
N LEU A 254 -6.03 -12.27 -18.47
CA LEU A 254 -6.50 -11.38 -17.40
C LEU A 254 -6.14 -11.95 -16.04
N ASP A 255 -6.31 -13.25 -15.84
CA ASP A 255 -5.94 -13.99 -14.64
C ASP A 255 -4.43 -13.97 -14.43
N GLN A 256 -3.60 -14.13 -15.47
CA GLN A 256 -2.15 -13.99 -15.38
C GLN A 256 -1.74 -12.54 -15.07
N TYR A 257 -2.38 -11.54 -15.67
CA TYR A 257 -2.13 -10.13 -15.37
C TYR A 257 -2.53 -9.78 -13.93
N LEU A 258 -3.73 -10.20 -13.50
CA LEU A 258 -4.22 -10.01 -12.14
C LEU A 258 -3.38 -10.81 -11.14
N ALA A 259 -2.93 -12.02 -11.47
CA ALA A 259 -2.06 -12.81 -10.61
C ALA A 259 -0.70 -12.15 -10.41
N THR A 260 -0.09 -11.69 -11.51
CA THR A 260 1.21 -11.01 -11.46
C THR A 260 1.15 -9.70 -10.69
N ARG A 261 0.00 -9.01 -10.69
CA ARG A 261 -0.14 -7.65 -10.13
C ARG A 261 -0.82 -7.59 -8.76
N TYR A 262 -1.68 -8.54 -8.44
CA TYR A 262 -2.48 -8.58 -7.21
C TYR A 262 -2.29 -9.84 -6.37
N LEU A 263 -2.01 -11.01 -6.98
CA LEU A 263 -1.77 -12.25 -6.21
C LEU A 263 -0.31 -12.41 -5.76
N ASN A 264 0.66 -11.78 -6.44
CA ASN A 264 2.05 -11.69 -5.96
C ASN A 264 2.25 -10.68 -4.80
N ARG A 265 1.18 -10.24 -4.12
CA ARG A 265 1.26 -9.44 -2.90
C ARG A 265 0.94 -10.22 -1.62
N SER A 266 0.81 -11.54 -1.71
CA SER A 266 0.50 -12.39 -0.57
C SER A 266 1.44 -13.58 -0.49
N THR A 267 2.72 -13.33 -0.22
CA THR A 267 3.65 -14.20 0.52
C THR A 267 4.76 -13.36 1.11
#